data_AF-A0A1J4N672-F1
#
_entry.id   AF-A0A1J4N672-F1
#
_cell.length_a   1.000
_cell.length_b   1.000
_cell.length_c   1.000
_cell.angle_alpha   90.00
_cell.angle_beta   90.00
_cell.angle_gamma   90.00
#
_symmetry.space_group_name_H-M   'P 1'
#
loop_
_entity.id
_entity.type
_entity.pdbx_description
1 polymer ?
#
loop_
_entity_poly.entity_id
_entity_poly.type
_entity_poly.pdbx_seq_one_letter_code
_entity_poly.pdbx_strand_id
1 'polypeptide(L)'
;MSRRTLARLGVPAIAAAGITFLVAAPASAHVTVTPTETAAGAYTVLTFSVGHGCEGSPTNKITIQVPEGVNTVTPTRQPFYDVKVTKEKLAEPVKDAHGNELTERDATIVYTAKTPLPDGQRDAFEVSLQLPEKEGTLAFPTVQTCEKGETAWIEETPEGATEEPENPAPAFEVTEAVATDEDGHSHGSEESTESAEEAEPVAAETEDDNGNLWGGVGAGAGILGLIAGSTALALGRRKA
;
A
#
# COMPACT_ATOMS: atom_id res chain seq x y z
N MET A 1 45.74 -58.95 46.34
CA MET A 1 46.26 -58.17 45.19
C MET A 1 45.08 -57.51 44.49
N SER A 2 44.72 -56.31 44.95
CA SER A 2 44.82 -55.02 44.23
C SER A 2 43.95 -54.94 42.97
N ARG A 3 42.76 -54.34 43.15
CA ARG A 3 41.86 -53.88 42.09
C ARG A 3 42.52 -52.70 41.37
N ARG A 4 42.55 -52.70 40.04
CA ARG A 4 42.94 -51.53 39.23
C ARG A 4 41.72 -50.98 38.52
N THR A 5 41.18 -49.92 39.10
CA THR A 5 40.15 -49.05 38.54
C THR A 5 40.80 -48.20 37.43
N LEU A 6 40.37 -48.35 36.19
CA LEU A 6 40.70 -47.42 35.11
C LEU A 6 39.56 -46.41 34.99
N ALA A 7 39.76 -45.25 35.62
CA ALA A 7 38.99 -44.06 35.36
C ALA A 7 39.27 -43.60 33.92
N ARG A 8 38.25 -43.60 33.06
CA ARG A 8 38.28 -42.87 31.79
C ARG A 8 37.32 -41.70 31.92
N LEU A 9 37.91 -40.52 32.07
CA LEU A 9 37.30 -39.22 31.87
C LEU A 9 36.75 -39.16 30.44
N GLY A 10 35.42 -39.22 30.32
CA GLY A 10 34.70 -38.93 29.08
C GLY A 10 34.18 -37.49 29.12
N VAL A 11 34.68 -36.69 28.19
CA VAL A 11 34.35 -35.28 27.94
C VAL A 11 32.83 -35.02 27.94
N PRO A 12 32.31 -33.98 28.61
CA PRO A 12 30.92 -33.59 28.41
C PRO A 12 30.80 -33.00 27.00
N ALA A 13 30.12 -33.73 26.11
CA ALA A 13 29.67 -33.18 24.84
C ALA A 13 28.62 -32.10 25.14
N ILE A 14 29.04 -30.83 25.17
CA ILE A 14 28.13 -29.69 25.21
C ILE A 14 27.41 -29.68 23.86
N ALA A 15 26.20 -30.25 23.84
CA ALA A 15 25.28 -30.10 22.73
C ALA A 15 24.87 -28.63 22.67
N ALA A 16 25.47 -27.87 21.75
CA ALA A 16 25.01 -26.54 21.40
C ALA A 16 23.66 -26.67 20.69
N ALA A 17 22.58 -26.74 21.47
CA ALA A 17 21.22 -26.53 20.97
C ALA A 17 21.12 -25.05 20.59
N GLY A 18 21.36 -24.75 19.31
CA GLY A 18 21.07 -23.43 18.75
C GLY A 18 19.58 -23.18 18.84
N ILE A 19 19.17 -22.31 19.77
CA ILE A 19 17.81 -21.81 19.83
C ILE A 19 17.67 -20.84 18.65
N THR A 20 17.19 -21.35 17.52
CA THR A 20 16.66 -20.51 16.44
C THR A 20 15.33 -19.94 16.94
N PHE A 21 15.36 -18.72 17.47
CA PHE A 21 14.13 -17.93 17.62
C PHE A 21 13.64 -17.60 16.22
N LEU A 22 12.74 -18.42 15.70
CA LEU A 22 11.84 -18.01 14.62
C LEU A 22 10.96 -16.91 15.19
N VAL A 23 11.35 -15.66 14.96
CA VAL A 23 10.44 -14.53 15.10
C VAL A 23 9.44 -14.68 13.96
N ALA A 24 8.33 -15.38 14.22
CA ALA A 24 7.18 -15.29 13.36
C ALA A 24 6.78 -13.81 13.36
N ALA A 25 6.90 -13.13 12.21
CA ALA A 25 6.28 -11.82 12.05
C ALA A 25 4.79 -11.99 12.42
N PRO A 26 4.20 -11.08 13.21
CA PRO A 26 2.78 -11.14 13.47
C PRO A 26 2.08 -11.18 12.10
N ALA A 27 1.25 -12.19 11.87
CA ALA A 27 0.35 -12.17 10.73
C ALA A 27 -0.49 -10.91 10.90
N SER A 28 -0.35 -9.94 10.00
CA SER A 28 -1.11 -8.70 10.07
C SER A 28 -2.58 -9.05 9.88
N ALA A 29 -3.34 -8.97 10.96
CA ALA A 29 -4.76 -9.28 10.98
C ALA A 29 -5.63 -8.06 10.66
N HIS A 30 -5.05 -6.86 10.73
CA HIS A 30 -5.77 -5.60 10.59
C HIS A 30 -5.98 -5.27 9.10
N VAL A 31 -7.13 -4.67 8.80
CA VAL A 31 -7.29 -3.95 7.53
C VAL A 31 -6.36 -2.74 7.58
N THR A 32 -5.58 -2.54 6.53
CA THR A 32 -4.63 -1.43 6.43
C THR A 32 -4.95 -0.56 5.23
N VAL A 33 -4.49 0.68 5.26
CA VAL A 33 -4.56 1.61 4.13
C VAL A 33 -3.14 2.11 3.84
N THR A 34 -2.77 2.12 2.57
CA THR A 34 -1.47 2.64 2.12
C THR A 34 -1.68 3.67 1.02
N PRO A 35 -1.30 4.94 1.25
CA PRO A 35 -1.35 5.98 0.22
C PRO A 35 -0.13 5.93 -0.71
N THR A 36 -0.28 6.37 -1.95
CA THR A 36 0.86 6.64 -2.86
C THR A 36 1.50 8.00 -2.60
N GLU A 37 0.73 8.96 -2.11
CA GLU A 37 1.16 10.30 -1.69
C GLU A 37 0.43 10.75 -0.43
N THR A 38 1.09 11.55 0.41
CA THR A 38 0.57 12.01 1.70
C THR A 38 0.44 13.52 1.84
N ALA A 39 0.96 14.32 0.91
CA ALA A 39 0.93 15.78 1.02
C ALA A 39 -0.51 16.32 1.00
N ALA A 40 -0.81 17.27 1.88
CA ALA A 40 -2.10 17.93 1.94
C ALA A 40 -2.51 18.51 0.57
N GLY A 41 -3.78 18.33 0.20
CA GLY A 41 -4.32 18.73 -1.11
C GLY A 41 -3.89 17.86 -2.30
N ALA A 42 -2.93 16.94 -2.15
CA ALA A 42 -2.45 16.09 -3.23
C ALA A 42 -3.47 15.01 -3.62
N TYR A 43 -3.44 14.60 -4.89
CA TYR A 43 -4.12 13.40 -5.35
C TYR A 43 -3.30 12.16 -4.99
N THR A 44 -3.98 11.16 -4.46
CA THR A 44 -3.35 9.91 -4.03
C THR A 44 -4.21 8.71 -4.46
N VAL A 45 -3.57 7.55 -4.59
CA VAL A 45 -4.27 6.26 -4.66
C VAL A 45 -4.10 5.58 -3.31
N LEU A 46 -5.21 5.32 -2.63
CA LEU A 46 -5.24 4.55 -1.41
C LEU A 46 -5.43 3.07 -1.74
N THR A 47 -4.55 2.21 -1.23
CA THR A 47 -4.70 0.75 -1.28
C THR A 47 -5.17 0.24 0.08
N PHE A 48 -6.41 -0.20 0.16
CA PHE A 48 -6.95 -0.90 1.32
C PHE A 48 -6.64 -2.39 1.20
N SER A 49 -5.90 -2.96 2.15
CA SER A 49 -5.54 -4.38 2.16
C SER A 49 -6.33 -5.14 3.21
N VAL A 50 -7.03 -6.21 2.79
CA VAL A 50 -7.81 -7.11 3.66
C VAL A 50 -7.15 -8.49 3.65
N GLY A 51 -6.55 -8.85 4.78
CA GLY A 51 -5.63 -9.99 4.87
C GLY A 51 -6.27 -11.38 4.98
N HIS A 52 -7.48 -11.46 5.53
CA HIS A 52 -8.19 -12.72 5.80
C HIS A 52 -9.67 -12.46 6.07
N GLY A 53 -10.46 -13.53 6.25
CA GLY A 53 -11.85 -13.48 6.71
C GLY A 53 -12.01 -13.30 8.23
N CYS A 54 -13.22 -13.01 8.72
CA CYS A 54 -13.52 -12.76 10.13
C CYS A 54 -13.51 -14.09 10.89
N GLU A 55 -12.57 -14.28 11.82
CA GLU A 55 -12.39 -15.55 12.55
C GLU A 55 -12.31 -16.77 11.61
N GLY A 56 -11.73 -16.61 10.42
CA GLY A 56 -11.65 -17.64 9.37
C GLY A 56 -12.91 -17.80 8.51
N SER A 57 -13.99 -17.05 8.78
CA SER A 57 -15.18 -17.00 7.91
C SER A 57 -14.92 -16.11 6.68
N PRO A 58 -15.26 -16.56 5.45
CA PRO A 58 -15.02 -15.77 4.24
C PRO A 58 -15.65 -14.37 4.27
N THR A 59 -14.94 -13.37 3.77
CA THR A 59 -15.45 -11.99 3.67
C THR A 59 -16.32 -11.81 2.46
N ASN A 60 -17.53 -11.30 2.65
CA ASN A 60 -18.48 -11.06 1.57
C ASN A 60 -18.77 -9.57 1.33
N LYS A 61 -18.36 -8.68 2.23
CA LYS A 61 -18.56 -7.24 2.07
C LYS A 61 -17.54 -6.43 2.85
N ILE A 62 -17.02 -5.37 2.23
CA ILE A 62 -16.18 -4.34 2.85
C ILE A 62 -16.91 -3.00 2.72
N THR A 63 -17.07 -2.30 3.84
CA THR A 63 -17.71 -0.98 3.89
C THR A 63 -16.71 0.01 4.45
N ILE A 64 -16.24 0.96 3.63
CA ILE A 64 -15.27 1.98 4.01
C ILE A 64 -16.00 3.31 4.14
N GLN A 65 -15.95 3.92 5.31
CA GLN A 65 -16.45 5.27 5.53
C GLN A 65 -15.45 6.29 5.00
N VAL A 66 -15.94 7.25 4.22
CA VAL A 66 -15.13 8.36 3.70
C VAL A 66 -15.12 9.47 4.77
N PRO A 67 -13.95 9.83 5.33
CA PRO A 67 -13.87 10.85 6.38
C PRO A 67 -14.22 12.24 5.85
N GLU A 68 -14.55 13.15 6.77
CA GLU A 68 -14.72 14.56 6.44
C GLU A 68 -13.43 15.14 5.81
N GLY A 69 -13.56 16.19 4.99
CA GLY A 69 -12.45 16.76 4.23
C GLY A 69 -12.14 16.01 2.92
N VAL A 70 -12.65 14.79 2.74
CA VAL A 70 -12.65 14.08 1.45
C VAL A 70 -14.04 14.19 0.83
N ASN A 71 -14.11 14.85 -0.33
CA ASN A 71 -15.39 15.17 -0.98
C ASN A 71 -15.79 14.16 -2.07
N THR A 72 -14.82 13.59 -2.78
CA THR A 72 -15.07 12.67 -3.91
C THR A 72 -14.03 11.56 -3.89
N VAL A 73 -14.49 10.35 -4.19
CA VAL A 73 -13.64 9.15 -4.28
C VAL A 73 -13.92 8.41 -5.58
N THR A 74 -12.87 7.85 -6.17
CA THR A 74 -12.96 7.05 -7.40
C THR A 74 -12.41 5.64 -7.12
N PRO A 75 -13.28 4.67 -6.78
CA PRO A 75 -12.89 3.29 -6.64
C PRO A 75 -12.40 2.66 -7.95
N THR A 76 -11.28 1.95 -7.92
CA THR A 76 -10.83 1.10 -9.02
C THR A 76 -11.79 -0.07 -9.19
N ARG A 77 -12.03 -0.47 -10.45
CA ARG A 77 -12.88 -1.63 -10.76
C ARG A 77 -12.20 -2.91 -10.28
N GLN A 78 -12.83 -3.60 -9.33
CA GLN A 78 -12.30 -4.83 -8.74
C GLN A 78 -13.10 -6.05 -9.27
N PRO A 79 -12.54 -6.92 -10.14
CA PRO A 79 -13.24 -8.05 -10.75
C PRO A 79 -14.09 -8.93 -9.83
N PHE A 80 -13.66 -9.16 -8.59
CA PHE A 80 -14.36 -10.04 -7.64
C PHE A 80 -15.50 -9.36 -6.89
N TYR A 81 -15.71 -8.06 -7.08
CA TYR A 81 -16.65 -7.26 -6.31
C TYR A 81 -17.59 -6.44 -7.20
N ASP A 82 -18.76 -6.13 -6.66
CA ASP A 82 -19.56 -4.98 -7.07
C ASP A 82 -19.27 -3.82 -6.12
N VAL A 83 -19.03 -2.64 -6.68
CA VAL A 83 -18.72 -1.43 -5.90
C VAL A 83 -19.86 -0.42 -6.01
N LYS A 84 -20.24 0.16 -4.87
CA LYS A 84 -21.22 1.24 -4.79
C LYS A 84 -20.68 2.34 -3.88
N VAL A 85 -20.76 3.58 -4.37
CA VAL A 85 -20.50 4.78 -3.56
C VAL A 85 -21.85 5.41 -3.20
N THR A 86 -22.05 5.72 -1.92
CA THR A 86 -23.21 6.49 -1.45
C THR A 86 -22.80 7.92 -1.17
N LYS A 87 -23.70 8.87 -1.43
CA LYS A 87 -23.49 10.29 -1.18
C LYS A 87 -24.28 10.76 0.04
N GLU A 88 -23.80 11.83 0.66
CA GLU A 88 -24.54 12.57 1.67
C GLU A 88 -24.46 14.07 1.42
N LYS A 89 -25.44 14.81 1.96
CA LYS A 89 -25.48 16.26 1.82
C LYS A 89 -24.46 16.93 2.71
N LEU A 90 -23.75 17.90 2.16
CA LEU A 90 -22.90 18.79 2.92
C LEU A 90 -23.77 19.80 3.69
N ALA A 91 -23.31 20.18 4.88
CA ALA A 91 -23.95 21.24 5.67
C ALA A 91 -23.85 22.59 4.96
N GLU A 92 -22.70 22.85 4.32
CA GLU A 92 -22.42 24.04 3.52
C GLU A 92 -21.79 23.61 2.18
N PRO A 93 -22.11 24.27 1.06
CA PRO A 93 -21.47 23.96 -0.21
C PRO A 93 -19.95 24.21 -0.15
N VAL A 94 -19.18 23.30 -0.74
CA VAL A 94 -17.71 23.44 -0.85
C VAL A 94 -17.31 23.56 -2.31
N LYS A 95 -16.13 24.14 -2.58
CA LYS A 95 -15.57 24.17 -3.94
C LYS A 95 -14.57 23.04 -4.13
N ASP A 96 -14.64 22.37 -5.28
CA ASP A 96 -13.59 21.44 -5.70
C ASP A 96 -12.36 22.17 -6.26
N ALA A 97 -11.31 21.42 -6.58
CA ALA A 97 -10.08 21.95 -7.17
C ALA A 97 -10.29 22.64 -8.55
N HIS A 98 -11.43 22.42 -9.20
CA HIS A 98 -11.80 23.04 -10.47
C HIS A 98 -12.76 24.23 -10.30
N GLY A 99 -13.09 24.61 -9.05
CA GLY A 99 -13.98 25.70 -8.71
C GLY A 99 -15.48 25.39 -8.82
N ASN A 100 -15.85 24.11 -9.04
CA ASN A 100 -17.25 23.70 -9.04
C ASN A 100 -17.80 23.65 -7.62
N GLU A 101 -19.07 24.04 -7.47
CA GLU A 101 -19.77 23.94 -6.18
C GLU A 101 -20.29 22.51 -5.97
N LEU A 102 -19.91 21.91 -4.85
CA LEU A 102 -20.37 20.62 -4.38
C LEU A 102 -21.34 20.83 -3.21
N THR A 103 -22.56 20.31 -3.34
CA THR A 103 -23.57 20.27 -2.27
C THR A 103 -23.68 18.91 -1.60
N GLU A 104 -23.04 17.89 -2.18
CA GLU A 104 -22.99 16.52 -1.68
C GLU A 104 -21.56 16.01 -1.75
N ARG A 105 -21.19 15.13 -0.82
CA ARG A 105 -19.91 14.40 -0.81
C ARG A 105 -20.14 12.91 -0.88
N ASP A 106 -19.12 12.17 -1.29
CA ASP A 106 -19.11 10.72 -1.16
C ASP A 106 -18.92 10.34 0.32
N ALA A 107 -19.84 9.54 0.85
CA ALA A 107 -19.92 9.21 2.28
C ALA A 107 -19.38 7.81 2.59
N THR A 108 -19.60 6.85 1.70
CA THR A 108 -19.24 5.45 1.95
C THR A 108 -18.99 4.72 0.64
N ILE A 109 -17.98 3.85 0.64
CA ILE A 109 -17.67 2.92 -0.44
C ILE A 109 -18.02 1.52 0.04
N VAL A 110 -18.91 0.83 -0.68
CA VAL A 110 -19.35 -0.53 -0.36
C VAL A 110 -18.90 -1.47 -1.46
N TYR A 111 -17.99 -2.39 -1.13
CA TYR A 111 -17.61 -3.51 -1.97
C TYR A 111 -18.39 -4.74 -1.53
N THR A 112 -19.19 -5.32 -2.42
CA THR A 112 -19.93 -6.57 -2.20
C THR A 112 -19.33 -7.68 -3.05
N ALA A 113 -18.88 -8.76 -2.43
CA ALA A 113 -18.19 -9.84 -3.12
C ALA A 113 -19.16 -10.63 -4.02
N LYS A 114 -18.77 -10.83 -5.29
CA LYS A 114 -19.37 -11.83 -6.19
C LYS A 114 -18.89 -13.23 -5.82
N THR A 115 -17.65 -13.30 -5.33
CA THR A 115 -17.02 -14.50 -4.78
C THR A 115 -16.37 -14.07 -3.47
N PRO A 116 -16.86 -14.54 -2.31
CA PRO A 116 -16.29 -14.17 -1.01
C PRO A 116 -14.80 -14.47 -0.94
N LEU A 117 -14.04 -13.60 -0.26
CA LEU A 117 -12.62 -13.80 0.03
C LEU A 117 -12.46 -15.04 0.91
N PRO A 118 -11.89 -16.16 0.40
CA PRO A 118 -11.71 -17.36 1.21
C PRO A 118 -10.52 -17.18 2.17
N ASP A 119 -10.44 -18.08 3.15
CA ASP A 119 -9.29 -18.13 4.06
C ASP A 119 -7.97 -18.39 3.31
N GLY A 120 -6.87 -17.82 3.82
CA GLY A 120 -5.54 -17.92 3.23
C GLY A 120 -5.30 -17.09 1.95
N GLN A 121 -6.28 -16.27 1.54
CA GLN A 121 -6.15 -15.29 0.46
C GLN A 121 -6.39 -13.87 1.00
N ARG A 122 -5.98 -12.88 0.21
CA ARG A 122 -6.09 -11.47 0.55
C ARG A 122 -6.58 -10.66 -0.64
N ASP A 123 -7.41 -9.66 -0.37
CA ASP A 123 -7.89 -8.71 -1.36
C ASP A 123 -7.30 -7.33 -1.12
N ALA A 124 -7.22 -6.56 -2.21
CA ALA A 124 -6.83 -5.16 -2.20
C ALA A 124 -7.83 -4.31 -2.99
N PHE A 125 -8.20 -3.17 -2.41
CA PHE A 125 -9.12 -2.21 -3.00
C PHE A 125 -8.41 -0.87 -3.17
N GLU A 126 -8.25 -0.45 -4.41
CA GLU A 126 -7.65 0.84 -4.75
C GLU A 126 -8.74 1.90 -4.88
N VAL A 127 -8.51 3.06 -4.27
CA VAL A 127 -9.42 4.22 -4.32
C VAL A 127 -8.60 5.47 -4.57
N SER A 128 -8.85 6.16 -5.68
CA SER A 128 -8.25 7.47 -5.95
C SER A 128 -9.08 8.58 -5.31
N LEU A 129 -8.42 9.54 -4.67
CA LEU A 129 -9.04 10.70 -4.06
C LEU A 129 -8.05 11.86 -3.92
N GLN A 130 -8.58 13.05 -3.65
CA GLN A 130 -7.79 14.20 -3.21
C GLN A 130 -7.74 14.22 -1.67
N LEU A 131 -6.54 14.39 -1.11
CA LEU A 131 -6.35 14.53 0.33
C LEU A 131 -6.88 15.88 0.83
N PRO A 132 -7.31 15.97 2.10
CA PRO A 132 -7.67 17.24 2.71
C PRO A 132 -6.51 18.25 2.64
N GLU A 133 -6.86 19.54 2.58
CA GLU A 133 -5.90 20.67 2.62
C GLU A 133 -5.19 20.80 3.98
N LYS A 134 -5.72 20.16 5.02
CA LYS A 134 -5.18 20.20 6.37
C LYS A 134 -4.42 18.92 6.67
N GLU A 135 -3.20 19.07 7.20
CA GLU A 135 -2.40 17.98 7.72
C GLU A 135 -3.02 17.31 8.97
N GLY A 136 -2.57 16.10 9.24
CA GLY A 136 -2.97 15.29 10.38
C GLY A 136 -3.43 13.88 10.01
N THR A 137 -3.84 13.11 11.00
CA THR A 137 -4.31 11.73 10.81
C THR A 137 -5.61 11.70 10.02
N LEU A 138 -5.61 10.95 8.91
CA LEU A 138 -6.80 10.67 8.11
C LEU A 138 -7.17 9.19 8.27
N ALA A 139 -8.24 8.93 9.03
CA ALA A 139 -8.76 7.60 9.30
C ALA A 139 -9.94 7.25 8.39
N PHE A 140 -10.02 5.99 7.99
CA PHE A 140 -11.07 5.42 7.16
C PHE A 140 -11.74 4.24 7.88
N PRO A 141 -12.68 4.51 8.81
CA PRO A 141 -13.40 3.47 9.52
C PRO A 141 -13.97 2.43 8.54
N THR A 142 -13.66 1.16 8.78
CA THR A 142 -13.94 0.08 7.84
C THR A 142 -14.64 -1.07 8.54
N VAL A 143 -15.80 -1.49 8.02
CA VAL A 143 -16.50 -2.69 8.48
C VAL A 143 -16.29 -3.82 7.49
N GLN A 144 -15.74 -4.91 8.00
CA GLN A 144 -15.56 -6.16 7.28
C GLN A 144 -16.67 -7.12 7.68
N THR A 145 -17.61 -7.38 6.78
CA THR A 145 -18.67 -8.36 6.99
C THR A 145 -18.28 -9.69 6.34
N CYS A 146 -18.45 -10.76 7.10
CA CYS A 146 -18.17 -12.12 6.65
C CYS A 146 -19.46 -12.93 6.58
N GLU A 147 -19.39 -14.13 6.00
CA GLU A 147 -20.55 -15.03 5.99
C GLU A 147 -21.06 -15.35 7.40
N LYS A 148 -20.15 -15.36 8.38
CA LYS A 148 -20.43 -15.48 9.81
C LYS A 148 -19.69 -14.37 10.54
N GLY A 149 -20.45 -13.52 11.22
CA GLY A 149 -19.89 -12.41 12.00
C GLY A 149 -19.38 -11.26 11.16
N GLU A 150 -18.77 -10.31 11.84
CA GLU A 150 -18.16 -9.12 11.28
C GLU A 150 -17.06 -8.60 12.20
N THR A 151 -16.15 -7.81 11.63
CA THR A 151 -15.13 -7.08 12.36
C THR A 151 -15.24 -5.60 12.00
N ALA A 152 -15.33 -4.74 13.02
CA ALA A 152 -15.44 -3.29 12.85
C ALA A 152 -14.08 -2.64 13.15
N TRP A 153 -13.33 -2.33 12.10
CA TRP A 153 -12.06 -1.61 12.14
C TRP A 153 -12.35 -0.10 12.25
N ILE A 154 -12.74 0.33 13.44
CA ILE A 154 -13.28 1.69 13.69
C ILE A 154 -12.64 2.39 14.89
N GLU A 155 -11.75 1.72 15.62
CA GLU A 155 -11.16 2.28 16.83
C GLU A 155 -10.11 3.33 16.47
N GLU A 156 -10.20 4.50 17.10
CA GLU A 156 -9.17 5.52 16.97
C GLU A 156 -7.92 5.10 17.75
N THR A 157 -6.74 5.42 17.22
CA THR A 157 -5.48 5.27 17.97
C THR A 157 -5.12 6.62 18.56
N PRO A 158 -5.27 6.83 19.89
CA PRO A 158 -4.98 8.13 20.50
C PRO A 158 -3.49 8.50 20.34
N GLU A 159 -3.21 9.79 20.21
CA GLU A 159 -1.84 10.29 20.23
C GLU A 159 -1.12 9.87 21.51
N GLY A 160 0.06 9.27 21.36
CA GLY A 160 0.87 8.80 22.48
C GLY A 160 0.37 7.50 23.14
N ALA A 161 -0.59 6.79 22.54
CA ALA A 161 -0.96 5.46 22.99
C ALA A 161 0.24 4.51 22.95
N THR A 162 0.43 3.76 24.04
CA THR A 162 1.51 2.76 24.15
C THR A 162 1.10 1.37 23.68
N GLU A 163 -0.21 1.16 23.50
CA GLU A 163 -0.82 -0.08 23.03
C GLU A 163 -1.72 0.25 21.83
N GLU A 164 -1.66 -0.57 20.79
CA GLU A 164 -2.53 -0.45 19.62
C GLU A 164 -3.92 -1.00 19.97
N PRO A 165 -5.02 -0.34 19.52
CA PRO A 165 -6.37 -0.88 19.66
C PRO A 165 -6.53 -2.28 19.05
N GLU A 166 -7.56 -3.01 19.43
CA GLU A 166 -7.80 -4.36 18.91
C GLU A 166 -8.30 -4.32 17.45
N ASN A 167 -9.09 -3.30 17.11
CA ASN A 167 -9.66 -3.12 15.78
C ASN A 167 -9.46 -1.68 15.29
N PRO A 168 -8.21 -1.24 15.09
CA PRO A 168 -7.91 0.14 14.73
C PRO A 168 -8.48 0.45 13.34
N ALA A 169 -9.02 1.65 13.19
CA ALA A 169 -9.42 2.15 11.88
C ALA A 169 -8.18 2.29 10.98
N PRO A 170 -8.23 1.84 9.71
CA PRO A 170 -7.17 2.10 8.75
C PRO A 170 -6.91 3.61 8.64
N ALA A 171 -5.69 4.05 8.96
CA ALA A 171 -5.34 5.46 8.97
C ALA A 171 -3.90 5.69 8.48
N PHE A 172 -3.63 6.93 8.04
CA PHE A 172 -2.29 7.42 7.74
C PHE A 172 -2.21 8.92 8.03
N GLU A 173 -0.98 9.44 8.13
CA GLU A 173 -0.72 10.86 8.32
C GLU A 173 -0.74 11.60 6.98
N VAL A 174 -1.59 12.62 6.87
CA VAL A 174 -1.50 13.65 5.83
C VAL A 174 -0.40 14.62 6.24
N THR A 175 0.63 14.72 5.41
CA THR A 175 1.79 15.59 5.64
C THR A 175 1.52 17.00 5.12
N GLU A 176 2.36 17.96 5.52
CA GLU A 176 2.33 19.32 5.00
C GLU A 176 2.30 19.35 3.46
N ALA A 177 1.59 20.34 2.90
CA ALA A 177 1.54 20.55 1.46
C ALA A 177 2.95 20.81 0.91
N VAL A 178 3.28 20.18 -0.21
CA VAL A 178 4.49 20.52 -0.95
C VAL A 178 4.20 21.76 -1.80
N ALA A 179 4.98 22.83 -1.61
CA ALA A 179 4.90 23.98 -2.50
C ALA A 179 5.26 23.50 -3.92
N THR A 180 4.28 23.53 -4.82
CA THR A 180 4.56 23.41 -6.25
C THR A 180 4.85 24.82 -6.74
N ASP A 181 6.06 25.05 -7.25
CA ASP A 181 6.42 26.29 -7.95
C ASP A 181 5.67 26.36 -9.29
N GLU A 182 4.34 26.44 -9.27
CA GLU A 182 3.48 26.45 -10.46
C GLU A 182 2.56 27.68 -10.46
N ASP A 183 3.16 28.87 -10.29
CA ASP A 183 2.62 30.13 -10.81
C ASP A 183 3.60 30.67 -11.87
N GLY A 184 3.86 29.82 -12.86
CA GLY A 184 4.77 30.06 -13.99
C GLY A 184 4.06 30.09 -15.34
N HIS A 185 2.82 30.59 -15.41
CA HIS A 185 2.16 30.84 -16.70
C HIS A 185 2.27 32.32 -17.08
N SER A 186 3.46 32.67 -17.55
CA SER A 186 3.66 33.77 -18.48
C SER A 186 2.90 33.46 -19.77
N HIS A 187 1.71 34.02 -19.92
CA HIS A 187 1.11 34.26 -21.23
C HIS A 187 1.24 35.75 -21.55
N GLY A 188 2.41 36.11 -22.05
CA GLY A 188 2.54 37.24 -22.95
C GLY A 188 1.87 36.94 -24.28
N SER A 189 0.92 37.79 -24.66
CA SER A 189 0.49 38.11 -26.03
C SER A 189 -0.44 39.31 -25.85
N GLU A 190 0.05 40.55 -25.95
CA GLU A 190 0.36 41.23 -27.21
C GLU A 190 -0.73 41.01 -28.26
N GLU A 191 -1.40 42.11 -28.58
CA GLU A 191 -2.41 42.27 -29.61
C GLU A 191 -2.03 41.56 -30.92
N SER A 192 -3.00 40.87 -31.48
CA SER A 192 -2.97 40.43 -32.87
C SER A 192 -3.22 41.61 -33.81
N THR A 193 -2.35 41.86 -34.79
CA THR A 193 -2.77 42.40 -36.10
C THR A 193 -1.74 42.10 -37.21
N GLU A 194 -2.22 41.40 -38.25
CA GLU A 194 -1.73 41.31 -39.65
C GLU A 194 -0.30 40.77 -39.91
N SER A 195 -0.01 39.99 -40.97
CA SER A 195 -0.62 39.83 -42.28
C SER A 195 -0.23 38.46 -42.89
N ALA A 196 -0.98 38.05 -43.91
CA ALA A 196 -0.82 36.80 -44.67
C ALA A 196 0.46 36.74 -45.53
N GLU A 197 1.00 35.54 -45.82
CA GLU A 197 1.24 35.02 -47.19
C GLU A 197 1.69 33.53 -47.19
N GLU A 198 1.31 32.82 -48.25
CA GLU A 198 1.49 31.40 -48.61
C GLU A 198 2.94 30.88 -48.75
N ALA A 199 3.17 29.59 -48.43
CA ALA A 199 3.80 28.58 -49.32
C ALA A 199 3.93 27.19 -48.65
N GLU A 200 3.73 26.13 -49.43
CA GLU A 200 3.52 24.71 -49.04
C GLU A 200 4.80 23.84 -48.79
N PRO A 201 4.75 22.47 -48.77
CA PRO A 201 5.07 21.67 -47.59
C PRO A 201 6.33 20.78 -47.76
N VAL A 202 6.82 20.17 -46.67
CA VAL A 202 7.74 19.01 -46.77
C VAL A 202 7.52 18.04 -45.62
N ALA A 203 7.55 16.76 -45.99
CA ALA A 203 6.97 15.62 -45.29
C ALA A 203 7.99 14.81 -44.47
N ALA A 204 7.42 13.95 -43.60
CA ALA A 204 7.96 12.73 -43.00
C ALA A 204 9.14 12.96 -42.02
N GLU A 205 9.31 12.21 -40.93
CA GLU A 205 9.42 10.75 -40.89
C GLU A 205 8.90 10.16 -39.57
N THR A 206 8.30 8.98 -39.69
CA THR A 206 7.94 8.04 -38.63
C THR A 206 9.13 7.16 -38.28
N GLU A 207 9.46 6.99 -37.00
CA GLU A 207 10.20 5.81 -36.53
C GLU A 207 9.50 5.21 -35.29
N ASP A 208 9.00 3.98 -35.49
CA ASP A 208 8.65 3.03 -34.45
C ASP A 208 9.94 2.63 -33.71
N ASP A 209 9.99 2.80 -32.39
CA ASP A 209 10.97 2.08 -31.57
C ASP A 209 10.28 1.41 -30.38
N ASN A 210 9.92 0.15 -30.64
CA ASN A 210 9.39 -0.79 -29.68
C ASN A 210 10.57 -1.38 -28.90
N GLY A 211 10.99 -0.69 -27.84
CA GLY A 211 12.18 -1.04 -27.06
C GLY A 211 11.97 -0.86 -25.57
N ASN A 212 11.44 -1.90 -24.93
CA ASN A 212 11.28 -2.06 -23.48
C ASN A 212 12.60 -1.77 -22.71
N LEU A 213 12.76 -0.54 -22.21
CA LEU A 213 14.01 -0.01 -21.60
C LEU A 213 14.02 -0.05 -20.05
N TRP A 214 13.32 -0.98 -19.40
CA TRP A 214 13.34 -1.12 -17.93
C TRP A 214 13.66 -2.53 -17.43
N GLY A 215 14.56 -3.23 -18.12
CA GLY A 215 15.12 -4.51 -17.65
C GLY A 215 16.64 -4.51 -17.75
N GLY A 216 17.36 -3.97 -16.75
CA GLY A 216 18.81 -3.92 -16.88
C GLY A 216 19.65 -3.32 -15.75
N VAL A 217 19.29 -3.46 -14.46
CA VAL A 217 20.25 -3.24 -13.36
C VAL A 217 20.00 -4.27 -12.25
N GLY A 218 20.77 -5.37 -12.22
CA GLY A 218 20.65 -6.35 -11.13
C GLY A 218 21.23 -7.75 -11.33
N ALA A 219 22.18 -7.98 -12.24
CA ALA A 219 22.72 -9.32 -12.50
C ALA A 219 24.26 -9.40 -12.48
N GLY A 220 24.93 -8.61 -11.62
CA GLY A 220 26.40 -8.56 -11.55
C GLY A 220 27.06 -9.17 -10.29
N ALA A 221 26.31 -9.41 -9.20
CA ALA A 221 26.91 -9.75 -7.89
C ALA A 221 26.70 -11.20 -7.42
N GLY A 222 25.93 -12.02 -8.12
CA GLY A 222 25.59 -13.39 -7.69
C GLY A 222 26.59 -14.49 -8.09
N ILE A 223 27.39 -14.28 -9.14
CA ILE A 223 28.20 -15.36 -9.74
C ILE A 223 29.58 -15.52 -9.05
N LEU A 224 30.11 -14.48 -8.39
CA LEU A 224 31.38 -14.56 -7.66
C LEU A 224 31.26 -15.19 -6.26
N GLY A 225 30.08 -15.18 -5.64
CA GLY A 225 29.85 -15.81 -4.33
C GLY A 225 29.82 -17.35 -4.36
N LEU A 226 29.36 -17.94 -5.48
CA LEU A 226 29.24 -19.40 -5.62
C LEU A 226 30.60 -20.10 -5.82
N ILE A 227 31.60 -19.40 -6.37
CA ILE A 227 32.93 -19.98 -6.56
C ILE A 227 33.67 -20.07 -5.21
N ALA A 228 33.59 -19.05 -4.36
CA ALA A 228 34.25 -19.05 -3.05
C ALA A 228 33.69 -20.11 -2.07
N GLY A 229 32.37 -20.33 -2.08
CA GLY A 229 31.72 -21.33 -1.22
C GLY A 229 32.07 -22.78 -1.54
N SER A 230 32.30 -23.10 -2.82
CA SER A 230 32.63 -24.46 -3.26
C SER A 230 34.03 -24.93 -2.81
N THR A 231 35.01 -24.02 -2.79
CA THR A 231 36.38 -24.30 -2.32
C THR A 231 36.45 -24.55 -0.81
N ALA A 232 35.61 -23.90 0.00
CA ALA A 232 35.58 -24.11 1.45
C ALA A 232 35.03 -25.49 1.86
N LEU A 233 34.00 -25.99 1.16
CA LEU A 233 33.44 -27.33 1.40
C LEU A 233 34.39 -28.48 1.00
N ALA A 234 35.22 -28.27 -0.01
CA ALA A 234 36.16 -29.29 -0.50
C ALA A 234 37.38 -29.48 0.43
N LEU A 235 37.83 -28.42 1.11
CA LEU A 235 38.97 -28.47 2.03
C LEU A 235 38.58 -28.99 3.42
N GLY A 236 37.33 -28.76 3.87
CA GLY A 236 36.81 -29.31 5.13
C GLY A 236 36.65 -30.84 5.13
N ARG A 237 36.37 -31.44 3.96
CA ARG A 237 36.21 -32.90 3.81
C ARG A 237 37.52 -33.68 3.73
N ARG A 238 38.68 -33.03 3.60
CA ARG A 238 40.00 -33.71 3.55
C ARG A 238 40.72 -33.74 4.90
N LYS A 239 40.11 -33.20 5.96
CA LYS A 239 40.67 -33.21 7.32
C LYS A 239 39.77 -33.93 8.34
N ALA A 240 38.90 -34.81 7.84
CA ALA A 240 38.20 -35.84 8.62
C ALA A 240 38.89 -37.18 8.37
#